data_AF-A0A085FTE3-F1
#
_entry.id   AF-A0A085FTE3-F1
#
_cell.length_a   1.000
_cell.length_b   1.000
_cell.length_c   1.000
_cell.angle_alpha   90.00
_cell.angle_beta   90.00
_cell.angle_gamma   90.00
#
_symmetry.space_group_name_H-M   'P 1'
#
loop_
_entity.id
_entity.type
_entity.pdbx_description
1 polymer ?
#
loop_
_entity_poly.entity_id
_entity_poly.type
_entity_poly.pdbx_seq_one_letter_code
_entity_poly.pdbx_strand_id
1 'polypeptide(L)'
;MAFLFEQFIGGFLIALVLTTIISAIVGRFTTSSRVFIANGLSLIIATLLSGLGRADGNDPDFVSAFGDYALPQLVVFAIDFLRSRGAAARRRSKAESMAFNRPDPPMSDATPADVKPGALSNPAAPSDLEIDPQQRMLAPPAAQAGPAHPGRNIIARHWRGELRLGWSFWGIAVLGNIVALFTILALNLIFSTDTGYDPAPIFWLNVLTWLVVTLIAIWQVVGTWRSATHHAERRAALNRGAFWSRAAKVSLGLGVLRFLSDLINGPAPQLAELYDMAWRGDSRLPAYSLRAMRDGTEIEIEGGIKFGLAADFTWRRPIDGDTTSQ
;
A
#
# COMPACT_ATOMS: atom_id res chain seq x y z
N MET A 1 22.21 27.76 17.10
CA MET A 1 23.28 26.95 16.46
C MET A 1 23.23 25.49 16.91
N ALA A 2 23.34 25.17 18.21
CA ALA A 2 23.28 23.78 18.69
C ALA A 2 21.97 23.05 18.32
N PHE A 3 20.80 23.70 18.53
CA PHE A 3 19.49 23.13 18.18
C PHE A 3 19.35 22.76 16.69
N LEU A 4 19.77 23.66 15.78
CA LEU A 4 19.73 23.41 14.34
C LEU A 4 20.65 22.25 13.92
N PHE A 5 21.78 22.11 14.62
CA PHE A 5 22.73 21.03 14.37
C PHE A 5 22.18 19.67 14.82
N GLU A 6 21.56 19.62 16.00
CA GLU A 6 20.90 18.39 16.50
C GLU A 6 19.72 17.96 15.60
N GLN A 7 18.89 18.92 15.19
CA GLN A 7 17.77 18.68 14.27
C GLN A 7 18.27 18.18 12.91
N PHE A 8 19.36 18.75 12.39
CA PHE A 8 19.99 18.29 11.15
C PHE A 8 20.54 16.87 11.27
N ILE A 9 21.23 16.52 12.36
CA ILE A 9 21.75 15.17 12.58
C ILE A 9 20.61 14.15 12.70
N GLY A 10 19.56 14.47 13.45
CA GLY A 10 18.38 13.62 13.58
C GLY A 10 17.70 13.37 12.23
N GLY A 11 17.45 14.45 11.48
CA GLY A 11 16.87 14.39 10.14
C GLY A 11 17.75 13.58 9.16
N PHE A 12 19.07 13.77 9.23
CA PHE A 12 20.04 13.05 8.40
C PHE A 12 20.05 11.54 8.67
N LEU A 13 20.06 11.12 9.94
CA LEU A 13 20.04 9.69 10.29
C LEU A 13 18.74 9.02 9.83
N ILE A 14 17.59 9.66 10.03
CA ILE A 14 16.29 9.17 9.57
C ILE A 14 16.29 9.05 8.04
N ALA A 15 16.68 10.12 7.34
CA ALA A 15 16.75 10.14 5.88
C ALA A 15 17.69 9.04 5.33
N LEU A 16 18.84 8.82 5.97
CA LEU A 16 19.81 7.81 5.55
C LEU A 16 19.27 6.38 5.72
N VAL A 17 18.67 6.07 6.86
CA VAL A 17 18.06 4.75 7.11
C VAL A 17 16.90 4.51 6.14
N LEU A 18 16.01 5.48 6.01
CA LEU A 18 14.79 5.35 5.21
C LEU A 18 15.12 5.25 3.71
N THR A 19 16.07 6.04 3.20
CA THR A 19 16.59 5.94 1.83
C THR A 19 17.27 4.60 1.58
N THR A 20 18.02 4.06 2.54
CA THR A 20 18.68 2.75 2.40
C THR A 20 17.64 1.62 2.25
N ILE A 21 16.59 1.64 3.08
CA ILE A 21 15.49 0.67 3.02
C ILE A 21 14.74 0.77 1.69
N ILE A 22 14.32 1.98 1.30
CA ILE A 22 13.57 2.20 0.05
C ILE A 22 14.42 1.83 -1.15
N SER A 23 15.71 2.19 -1.15
CA SER A 23 16.64 1.82 -2.20
C SER A 23 16.73 0.30 -2.35
N ALA A 24 16.83 -0.46 -1.25
CA ALA A 24 16.84 -1.92 -1.30
C ALA A 24 15.56 -2.51 -1.91
N ILE A 25 14.41 -1.89 -1.64
CA ILE A 25 13.11 -2.29 -2.20
C ILE A 25 13.03 -1.95 -3.70
N VAL A 26 13.30 -0.71 -4.07
CA VAL A 26 13.21 -0.21 -5.47
C VAL A 26 14.23 -0.89 -6.37
N GLY A 27 15.41 -1.24 -5.86
CA GLY A 27 16.45 -1.96 -6.60
C GLY A 27 16.03 -3.34 -7.09
N ARG A 28 14.91 -3.89 -6.60
CA ARG A 28 14.32 -5.12 -7.13
C ARG A 28 13.50 -4.90 -8.41
N PHE A 29 13.13 -3.66 -8.72
CA PHE A 29 12.17 -3.35 -9.79
C PHE A 29 12.71 -2.42 -10.87
N THR A 30 13.67 -1.54 -10.56
CA THR A 30 14.25 -0.61 -11.56
C THR A 30 15.75 -0.42 -11.31
N THR A 31 16.56 -0.39 -12.37
CA THR A 31 18.02 -0.21 -12.29
C THR A 31 18.47 1.21 -12.60
N SER A 32 17.82 1.92 -13.54
CA SER A 32 18.34 3.21 -14.06
C SER A 32 17.88 4.44 -13.25
N SER A 33 16.72 4.38 -12.58
CA SER A 33 16.15 5.53 -11.83
C SER A 33 16.07 5.30 -10.32
N ARG A 34 16.71 4.24 -9.83
CA ARG A 34 16.62 3.79 -8.43
C ARG A 34 16.94 4.88 -7.42
N VAL A 35 18.01 5.65 -7.66
CA VAL A 35 18.48 6.67 -6.71
C VAL A 35 17.46 7.80 -6.56
N PHE A 36 16.91 8.29 -7.68
CA PHE A 36 15.91 9.36 -7.68
C PHE A 36 14.61 8.91 -7.02
N ILE A 37 14.10 7.73 -7.38
CA ILE A 37 12.85 7.20 -6.81
C ILE A 37 13.00 6.95 -5.31
N ALA A 38 14.13 6.39 -4.87
CA ALA A 38 14.36 6.09 -3.47
C ALA A 38 14.47 7.36 -2.61
N ASN A 39 15.18 8.38 -3.09
CA ASN A 39 15.33 9.64 -2.36
C ASN A 39 14.02 10.45 -2.37
N GLY A 40 13.29 10.47 -3.50
CA GLY A 40 12.00 11.15 -3.57
C GLY A 40 10.96 10.53 -2.64
N LEU A 41 10.83 9.21 -2.63
CA LEU A 41 9.92 8.51 -1.70
C LEU A 41 10.36 8.69 -0.25
N SER A 42 11.67 8.70 0.02
CA SER A 42 12.18 8.93 1.37
C SER A 42 11.79 10.29 1.91
N LEU A 43 11.94 11.34 1.09
CA LEU A 43 11.56 12.68 1.46
C LEU A 43 10.06 12.77 1.79
N ILE A 44 9.21 12.25 0.90
CA ILE A 44 7.76 12.29 1.07
C ILE A 44 7.36 11.59 2.37
N ILE A 45 7.89 10.39 2.64
CA ILE A 45 7.55 9.63 3.84
C ILE A 45 8.04 10.34 5.10
N ALA A 46 9.27 10.87 5.10
CA ALA A 46 9.80 11.59 6.24
C ALA A 46 9.00 12.88 6.53
N THR A 47 8.63 13.63 5.49
CA THR A 47 7.79 14.83 5.61
C THR A 47 6.40 14.50 6.15
N LEU A 48 5.76 13.44 5.66
CA LEU A 48 4.44 13.03 6.15
C LEU A 48 4.49 12.60 7.62
N LEU A 49 5.43 11.73 7.98
CA LEU A 49 5.55 11.24 9.36
C LEU A 49 5.88 12.38 10.33
N SER A 50 6.75 13.31 9.93
CA SER A 50 7.11 14.44 10.78
C SER A 50 6.03 15.51 10.84
N GLY A 51 5.30 15.76 9.75
CA GLY A 51 4.19 16.71 9.74
C GLY A 51 3.04 16.23 10.63
N LEU A 52 2.72 14.93 10.55
CA LEU A 52 1.74 14.30 11.44
C LEU A 52 2.23 14.21 12.88
N GLY A 53 3.51 13.92 13.12
CA GLY A 53 4.07 13.83 14.47
C GLY A 53 4.17 15.16 15.21
N ARG A 54 4.15 16.29 14.49
CA ARG A 54 4.14 17.65 15.07
C ARG A 54 2.74 18.21 15.30
N ALA A 55 1.73 17.52 14.81
CA ALA A 55 0.34 17.96 14.84
C ALA A 55 -0.25 17.83 16.26
N ASP A 56 0.45 18.21 17.34
CA ASP A 56 0.11 18.06 18.76
C ASP A 56 -1.26 18.69 19.14
N GLY A 57 -2.36 18.11 18.62
CA GLY A 57 -3.69 18.70 18.59
C GLY A 57 -3.90 19.82 17.56
N ASN A 58 -2.88 20.25 16.82
CA ASN A 58 -2.95 21.32 15.81
C ASN A 58 -2.94 20.76 14.38
N ASP A 59 -3.16 21.63 13.39
CA ASP A 59 -3.05 21.25 11.98
C ASP A 59 -1.63 20.74 11.65
N PRO A 60 -1.49 19.66 10.87
CA PRO A 60 -0.18 19.16 10.46
C PRO A 60 0.63 20.21 9.69
N ASP A 61 1.80 20.57 10.21
CA ASP A 61 2.72 21.51 9.54
C ASP A 61 3.68 20.77 8.61
N PHE A 62 3.19 20.45 7.41
CA PHE A 62 3.98 19.79 6.39
C PHE A 62 5.08 20.68 5.79
N VAL A 63 4.95 22.01 5.88
CA VAL A 63 5.92 22.95 5.29
C VAL A 63 7.18 22.97 6.16
N SER A 64 7.02 23.10 7.47
CA SER A 64 8.12 23.00 8.43
C SER A 64 8.73 21.59 8.41
N ALA A 65 7.89 20.55 8.39
CA ALA A 65 8.38 19.17 8.22
C ALA A 65 9.16 18.98 6.91
N PHE A 66 8.76 19.56 5.80
CA PHE A 66 9.52 19.46 4.55
C PHE A 66 10.88 20.14 4.67
N GLY A 67 10.93 21.35 5.26
CA GLY A 67 12.16 22.11 5.46
C GLY A 67 13.23 21.34 6.23
N ASP A 68 12.82 20.59 7.25
CA ASP A 68 13.74 19.84 8.11
C ASP A 68 14.40 18.63 7.43
N TYR A 69 13.71 18.01 6.48
CA TYR A 69 14.21 16.81 5.80
C TYR A 69 14.76 17.10 4.40
N ALA A 70 14.37 18.21 3.75
CA ALA A 70 14.83 18.54 2.40
C ALA A 70 16.36 18.66 2.31
N LEU A 71 16.98 19.41 3.24
CA LEU A 71 18.42 19.63 3.27
C LEU A 71 19.20 18.33 3.57
N PRO A 72 18.90 17.58 4.66
CA PRO A 72 19.53 16.29 4.91
C PRO A 72 19.34 15.29 3.75
N GLN A 73 18.16 15.27 3.13
CA GLN A 73 17.87 14.38 2.01
C GLN A 73 18.67 14.73 0.75
N LEU A 74 18.93 16.00 0.46
CA LEU A 74 19.82 16.41 -0.64
C LEU A 74 21.25 15.91 -0.42
N VAL A 75 21.73 15.91 0.83
CA VAL A 75 23.06 15.37 1.17
C VAL A 75 23.10 13.85 0.96
N VAL A 76 22.10 13.12 1.46
CA VAL A 76 21.99 11.66 1.24
C VAL A 76 21.90 11.35 -0.25
N PHE A 77 21.11 12.10 -1.01
CA PHE A 77 20.99 11.98 -2.45
C PHE A 77 22.33 12.19 -3.15
N ALA A 78 23.08 13.23 -2.80
CA ALA A 78 24.39 13.51 -3.38
C ALA A 78 25.39 12.36 -3.13
N ILE A 79 25.42 11.82 -1.90
CA ILE A 79 26.26 10.68 -1.54
C ILE A 79 25.89 9.44 -2.37
N ASP A 80 24.60 9.10 -2.45
CA ASP A 80 24.13 7.94 -3.20
C ASP A 80 24.34 8.10 -4.71
N PHE A 81 24.16 9.31 -5.24
CA PHE A 81 24.42 9.63 -6.62
C PHE A 81 25.89 9.44 -6.98
N LEU A 82 26.81 9.97 -6.16
CA LEU A 82 28.26 9.79 -6.34
C LEU A 82 28.67 8.32 -6.24
N ARG A 83 28.13 7.58 -5.25
CA ARG A 83 28.36 6.13 -5.12
C ARG A 83 27.89 5.35 -6.34
N SER A 84 26.73 5.70 -6.90
CA SER A 84 26.17 5.04 -8.08
C SER A 84 27.03 5.25 -9.33
N ARG A 85 27.55 6.48 -9.52
CA ARG A 85 28.49 6.80 -10.61
C ARG A 85 29.82 6.06 -10.45
N GLY A 86 30.37 6.02 -9.23
CA GLY A 86 31.60 5.29 -8.94
C GLY A 86 31.46 3.78 -9.20
N ALA A 87 30.31 3.19 -8.84
CA ALA A 87 30.03 1.78 -9.12
C ALA A 87 29.92 1.48 -10.62
N ALA A 88 29.32 2.39 -11.41
CA ALA A 88 29.24 2.27 -12.86
C ALA A 88 30.63 2.34 -13.51
N ALA A 89 31.48 3.28 -13.08
CA ALA A 89 32.86 3.40 -13.57
C ALA A 89 33.69 2.13 -13.29
N ARG A 90 33.59 1.56 -12.07
CA ARG A 90 34.29 0.31 -11.71
C ARG A 90 33.81 -0.91 -12.51
N ARG A 91 32.52 -0.97 -12.86
CA ARG A 91 31.99 -2.04 -13.72
C ARG A 91 32.55 -1.92 -15.14
N ARG A 92 32.68 -0.71 -15.66
CA ARG A 92 33.28 -0.44 -16.96
C ARG A 92 34.77 -0.81 -16.99
N SER A 93 35.56 -0.38 -16.00
CA SER A 93 36.99 -0.73 -15.94
C SER A 93 37.22 -2.24 -15.77
N LYS A 94 36.37 -2.93 -14.99
CA LYS A 94 36.41 -4.39 -14.85
C LYS A 94 36.02 -5.11 -16.15
N ALA A 95 35.06 -4.58 -16.90
CA ALA A 95 34.70 -5.12 -18.21
C ALA A 95 35.83 -4.94 -19.24
N GLU A 96 36.47 -3.76 -19.24
CA GLU A 96 37.63 -3.46 -20.09
C GLU A 96 38.84 -4.34 -19.74
N SER A 97 39.13 -4.56 -18.45
CA SER A 97 40.22 -5.46 -18.05
C SER A 97 39.95 -6.93 -18.37
N MET A 98 38.69 -7.37 -18.30
CA MET A 98 38.29 -8.71 -18.75
C MET A 98 38.35 -8.87 -20.27
N ALA A 99 38.08 -7.80 -21.03
CA ALA A 99 38.21 -7.81 -22.48
C ALA A 99 39.67 -7.88 -22.93
N PHE A 100 40.57 -7.17 -22.25
CA PHE A 100 42.01 -7.20 -22.53
C PHE A 100 42.66 -8.56 -22.21
N ASN A 101 42.18 -9.25 -21.18
CA ASN A 101 42.73 -10.53 -20.75
C ASN A 101 42.07 -11.74 -21.45
N ARG A 102 41.29 -11.49 -22.51
CA ARG A 102 40.71 -12.55 -23.32
C ARG A 102 41.83 -13.04 -24.26
N PRO A 103 42.33 -14.29 -24.11
CA PRO A 103 43.37 -14.79 -25.00
C PRO A 103 42.88 -14.64 -26.44
N ASP A 104 43.71 -14.06 -27.29
CA ASP A 104 43.40 -13.90 -28.71
C ASP A 104 42.91 -15.24 -29.25
N PRO A 105 41.78 -15.28 -29.97
CA PRO A 105 41.35 -16.51 -30.61
C PRO A 105 42.54 -17.04 -31.42
N PRO A 106 42.89 -18.34 -31.30
CA PRO A 106 44.03 -18.89 -32.01
C PRO A 106 43.88 -18.48 -33.48
N MET A 107 44.91 -17.81 -34.02
CA MET A 107 44.91 -17.35 -35.41
C MET A 107 44.62 -18.57 -36.29
N SER A 108 43.37 -18.69 -36.71
CA SER A 108 42.94 -19.62 -37.73
C SER A 108 43.48 -19.06 -39.02
N ASP A 109 44.60 -19.60 -39.50
CA ASP A 109 45.15 -19.38 -40.83
C ASP A 109 44.04 -19.64 -41.86
N ALA A 110 43.37 -18.57 -42.28
CA ALA A 110 42.33 -18.62 -43.29
C ALA A 110 42.98 -18.47 -44.68
N THR A 111 43.23 -19.60 -45.32
CA THR A 111 43.43 -19.69 -46.77
C THR A 111 42.13 -19.29 -47.49
N PRO A 112 42.16 -18.41 -48.52
CA PRO A 112 40.97 -18.08 -49.28
C PRO A 112 40.79 -18.97 -50.52
N ALA A 113 39.53 -19.35 -50.76
CA ALA A 113 38.98 -20.07 -51.91
C ALA A 113 39.40 -21.56 -52.01
N ASP A 114 38.52 -22.52 -52.25
CA ASP A 114 37.51 -22.57 -53.31
C ASP A 114 36.60 -23.81 -53.09
N VAL A 115 35.51 -23.88 -53.86
CA VAL A 115 34.67 -25.06 -54.15
C VAL A 115 33.43 -25.30 -53.27
N LYS A 116 32.34 -25.40 -54.03
CA LYS A 116 30.91 -25.49 -53.72
C LYS A 116 30.48 -26.98 -53.53
N PRO A 117 29.18 -27.26 -53.45
CA PRO A 117 28.49 -27.98 -52.38
C PRO A 117 28.56 -29.52 -52.47
N GLY A 118 29.02 -30.17 -51.41
CA GLY A 118 28.99 -31.63 -51.26
C GLY A 118 28.00 -32.04 -50.18
N ALA A 119 26.89 -32.65 -50.60
CA ALA A 119 25.99 -33.40 -49.75
C ALA A 119 26.77 -34.50 -49.01
N LEU A 120 26.89 -34.37 -47.69
CA LEU A 120 27.32 -35.46 -46.82
C LEU A 120 26.30 -35.59 -45.69
N SER A 121 25.36 -36.49 -45.95
CA SER A 121 24.81 -37.46 -44.99
C SER A 121 25.21 -37.24 -43.54
N ASN A 122 24.30 -36.64 -42.79
CA ASN A 122 24.29 -36.75 -41.34
C ASN A 122 24.02 -38.24 -41.00
N PRO A 123 24.90 -38.94 -40.26
CA PRO A 123 24.65 -40.32 -39.88
C PRO A 123 23.48 -40.37 -38.90
N ALA A 124 22.43 -41.10 -39.31
CA ALA A 124 21.35 -41.66 -38.52
C ALA A 124 21.28 -41.15 -37.07
N ALA A 125 20.49 -40.09 -36.86
CA ALA A 125 19.81 -39.95 -35.58
C ALA A 125 19.01 -41.25 -35.36
N PRO A 126 19.06 -41.84 -34.15
CA PRO A 126 18.23 -42.99 -33.83
C PRO A 126 16.80 -42.67 -34.18
N SER A 127 16.24 -43.51 -35.04
CA SER A 127 14.88 -43.49 -35.51
C SER A 127 13.94 -43.02 -34.41
N ASP A 128 13.16 -42.00 -34.75
CA ASP A 128 11.93 -41.66 -34.09
C ASP A 128 11.28 -42.96 -33.59
N LEU A 129 11.24 -43.12 -32.26
CA LEU A 129 10.38 -44.10 -31.64
C LEU A 129 9.00 -43.84 -32.25
N GLU A 130 8.59 -44.75 -33.13
CA GLU A 130 7.29 -44.80 -33.75
C GLU A 130 6.29 -44.98 -32.61
N ILE A 131 5.88 -43.85 -32.03
CA ILE A 131 4.85 -43.82 -31.01
C ILE A 131 3.58 -44.31 -31.71
N ASP A 132 3.24 -45.56 -31.42
CA ASP A 132 2.08 -46.27 -31.91
C ASP A 132 0.85 -45.32 -31.91
N PRO A 133 0.24 -45.05 -33.08
CA PRO A 133 -0.96 -44.22 -33.19
C PRO A 133 -2.09 -44.67 -32.25
N GLN A 134 -2.15 -45.96 -31.91
CA GLN A 134 -3.16 -46.49 -30.99
C GLN A 134 -2.88 -46.13 -29.52
N GLN A 135 -1.63 -45.92 -29.12
CA GLN A 135 -1.31 -45.43 -27.77
C GLN A 135 -1.79 -43.99 -27.54
N ARG A 136 -1.97 -43.17 -28.60
CA ARG A 136 -2.61 -41.86 -28.48
C ARG A 136 -4.13 -41.94 -28.26
N MET A 137 -4.79 -43.00 -28.72
CA MET A 137 -6.25 -43.15 -28.58
C MET A 137 -6.68 -43.71 -27.23
N LEU A 138 -5.78 -44.41 -26.52
CA LEU A 138 -6.06 -45.03 -25.21
C LEU A 138 -5.61 -44.17 -24.02
N ALA A 139 -4.85 -43.09 -24.25
CA ALA A 139 -4.59 -42.13 -23.20
C ALA A 139 -5.93 -41.47 -22.81
N PRO A 140 -6.36 -41.55 -21.53
CA PRO A 140 -7.48 -40.75 -21.04
C PRO A 140 -7.23 -39.30 -21.45
N PRO A 141 -8.27 -38.48 -21.75
CA PRO A 141 -8.10 -37.07 -22.04
C PRO A 141 -7.61 -36.33 -20.79
N ALA A 142 -6.35 -36.54 -20.45
CA ALA A 142 -5.60 -35.82 -19.44
C ALA A 142 -5.30 -34.46 -20.06
N ALA A 143 -6.30 -33.60 -20.00
CA ALA A 143 -6.17 -32.16 -19.89
C ALA A 143 -4.97 -31.57 -20.65
N GLN A 144 -5.01 -31.62 -21.98
CA GLN A 144 -4.31 -30.61 -22.80
C GLN A 144 -5.06 -29.27 -22.69
N ALA A 145 -5.28 -28.80 -21.46
CA ALA A 145 -5.60 -27.41 -21.23
C ALA A 145 -4.33 -26.63 -21.59
N GLY A 146 -4.25 -26.19 -22.85
CA GLY A 146 -3.24 -25.23 -23.29
C GLY A 146 -3.21 -24.06 -22.29
N PRO A 147 -2.06 -23.38 -22.12
CA PRO A 147 -1.93 -22.31 -21.14
C PRO A 147 -3.00 -21.26 -21.44
N ALA A 148 -4.07 -21.26 -20.64
CA ALA A 148 -5.14 -20.28 -20.75
C ALA A 148 -4.48 -18.91 -20.74
N HIS A 149 -4.70 -18.12 -21.80
CA HIS A 149 -4.12 -16.79 -21.91
C HIS A 149 -4.33 -16.07 -20.58
N PRO A 150 -3.26 -15.59 -19.90
CA PRO A 150 -3.40 -15.02 -18.57
C PRO A 150 -4.37 -13.85 -18.68
N GLY A 151 -5.57 -14.04 -18.12
CA GLY A 151 -6.64 -13.07 -18.23
C GLY A 151 -6.15 -11.70 -17.77
N ARG A 152 -6.49 -10.65 -18.50
CA ARG A 152 -5.95 -9.29 -18.27
C ARG A 152 -6.33 -8.71 -16.89
N ASN A 153 -7.25 -9.35 -16.16
CA ASN A 153 -7.78 -8.85 -14.89
C ASN A 153 -6.90 -9.23 -13.67
N ILE A 154 -6.17 -8.25 -13.14
CA ILE A 154 -5.30 -8.41 -11.96
C ILE A 154 -6.11 -8.80 -10.71
N ILE A 155 -7.34 -8.30 -10.56
CA ILE A 155 -8.18 -8.54 -9.38
C ILE A 155 -8.53 -10.02 -9.27
N ALA A 156 -9.04 -10.60 -10.37
CA ALA A 156 -9.37 -12.02 -10.44
C ALA A 156 -8.13 -12.90 -10.28
N ARG A 157 -7.01 -12.54 -10.90
CA ARG A 157 -5.74 -13.28 -10.81
C ARG A 157 -5.17 -13.30 -9.40
N HIS A 158 -5.24 -12.18 -8.67
CA HIS A 158 -4.83 -12.12 -7.27
C HIS A 158 -5.74 -12.99 -6.41
N TRP A 159 -7.06 -12.86 -6.55
CA TRP A 159 -8.03 -13.66 -5.79
C TRP A 159 -7.85 -15.16 -6.01
N ARG A 160 -7.47 -15.59 -7.22
CA ARG A 160 -7.14 -16.99 -7.54
C ARG A 160 -5.73 -17.42 -7.10
N GLY A 161 -4.91 -16.51 -6.56
CA GLY A 161 -3.55 -16.82 -6.10
C GLY A 161 -2.55 -17.10 -7.23
N GLU A 162 -2.79 -16.59 -8.44
CA GLU A 162 -1.91 -16.81 -9.60
C GLU A 162 -0.66 -15.91 -9.59
N LEU A 163 -0.68 -14.85 -8.78
CA LEU A 163 0.44 -13.92 -8.66
C LEU A 163 1.64 -14.56 -7.96
N ARG A 164 2.84 -14.04 -8.22
CA ARG A 164 4.07 -14.46 -7.52
C ARG A 164 3.95 -14.06 -6.04
N LEU A 165 4.36 -14.97 -5.14
CA LEU A 165 4.22 -14.78 -3.69
C LEU A 165 4.74 -13.42 -3.20
N GLY A 166 5.95 -13.02 -3.61
CA GLY A 166 6.51 -11.73 -3.20
C GLY A 166 5.71 -10.51 -3.68
N TRP A 167 5.14 -10.56 -4.89
CA TRP A 167 4.30 -9.47 -5.42
C TRP A 167 2.92 -9.45 -4.75
N SER A 168 2.35 -10.63 -4.49
CA SER A 168 1.10 -10.77 -3.75
C SER A 168 1.23 -10.25 -2.32
N PHE A 169 2.34 -10.55 -1.66
CA PHE A 169 2.56 -10.14 -0.27
C PHE A 169 2.90 -8.65 -0.14
N TRP A 170 3.81 -8.11 -0.96
CA TRP A 170 4.24 -6.71 -0.84
C TRP A 170 3.48 -5.77 -1.77
N GLY A 171 3.40 -6.09 -3.06
CA GLY A 171 2.83 -5.21 -4.08
C GLY A 171 1.34 -4.99 -3.85
N ILE A 172 0.58 -6.05 -3.62
CA ILE A 172 -0.86 -5.95 -3.36
C ILE A 172 -1.17 -5.38 -1.98
N ALA A 173 -0.32 -5.64 -0.97
CA ALA A 173 -0.46 -5.00 0.33
C ALA A 173 -0.31 -3.47 0.22
N VAL A 174 0.76 -2.99 -0.41
CA VAL A 174 0.98 -1.54 -0.64
C VAL A 174 -0.14 -0.94 -1.47
N LEU A 175 -0.51 -1.57 -2.59
CA LEU A 175 -1.57 -1.08 -3.46
C LEU A 175 -2.92 -1.00 -2.75
N GLY A 176 -3.30 -2.01 -1.98
CA GLY A 176 -4.56 -1.99 -1.25
C GLY A 176 -4.58 -0.96 -0.12
N ASN A 177 -3.45 -0.68 0.54
CA ASN A 177 -3.35 0.43 1.50
C ASN A 177 -3.53 1.79 0.81
N ILE A 178 -2.94 1.98 -0.38
CA ILE A 178 -3.12 3.21 -1.18
C ILE A 178 -4.59 3.37 -1.58
N VAL A 179 -5.23 2.30 -2.08
CA VAL A 179 -6.65 2.32 -2.45
C VAL A 179 -7.54 2.61 -1.25
N ALA A 180 -7.26 2.00 -0.10
CA ALA A 180 -7.98 2.26 1.14
C ALA A 180 -7.86 3.74 1.55
N LEU A 181 -6.65 4.29 1.55
CA LEU A 181 -6.40 5.70 1.86
C LEU A 181 -7.20 6.64 0.95
N PHE A 182 -7.10 6.47 -0.38
CA PHE A 182 -7.85 7.32 -1.32
C PHE A 182 -9.36 7.15 -1.16
N THR A 183 -9.84 5.95 -0.85
CA THR A 183 -11.28 5.73 -0.64
C THR A 183 -11.75 6.42 0.64
N ILE A 184 -10.97 6.37 1.72
CA ILE A 184 -11.27 7.09 2.97
C ILE A 184 -11.31 8.59 2.73
N LEU A 185 -10.33 9.15 2.00
CA LEU A 185 -10.32 10.57 1.66
C LEU A 185 -11.54 10.96 0.81
N ALA A 186 -11.88 10.16 -0.20
CA ALA A 186 -13.06 10.39 -1.03
C ALA A 186 -14.36 10.33 -0.22
N LEU A 187 -14.49 9.37 0.70
CA LEU A 187 -15.64 9.27 1.60
C LEU A 187 -15.73 10.50 2.51
N ASN A 188 -14.62 10.95 3.10
CA ASN A 188 -14.62 12.16 3.92
C ASN A 188 -15.08 13.38 3.10
N LEU A 189 -14.61 13.54 1.86
CA LEU A 189 -15.03 14.65 1.00
C LEU A 189 -16.52 14.62 0.65
N ILE A 190 -17.12 13.43 0.49
CA ILE A 190 -18.55 13.27 0.20
C ILE A 190 -19.41 13.57 1.43
N PHE A 191 -18.92 13.21 2.62
CA PHE A 191 -19.64 13.35 3.88
C PHE A 191 -19.26 14.58 4.70
N SER A 192 -18.35 15.43 4.22
CA SER A 192 -18.04 16.73 4.82
C SER A 192 -19.29 17.61 4.82
N THR A 193 -19.88 17.81 6.00
CA THR A 193 -21.00 18.73 6.19
C THR A 193 -20.47 20.08 6.67
N ASP A 194 -20.46 21.08 5.78
CA ASP A 194 -20.19 22.49 6.13
C ASP A 194 -21.27 23.08 7.07
N THR A 195 -22.31 22.31 7.40
CA THR A 195 -23.55 22.76 8.04
C THR A 195 -23.70 22.37 9.51
N GLY A 196 -22.63 21.90 10.16
CA GLY A 196 -22.60 21.55 11.57
C GLY A 196 -22.36 20.06 11.81
N TYR A 197 -22.15 19.69 13.07
CA TYR A 197 -22.05 18.29 13.48
C TYR A 197 -23.41 17.64 13.26
N ASP A 198 -23.50 16.50 12.55
CA ASP A 198 -24.69 15.65 12.47
C ASP A 198 -24.22 14.19 12.65
N PRO A 199 -24.65 13.50 13.73
CA PRO A 199 -24.16 12.17 14.05
C PRO A 199 -24.61 11.12 13.03
N ALA A 200 -25.71 11.32 12.29
CA ALA A 200 -26.20 10.32 11.34
C ALA A 200 -25.31 10.18 10.09
N PRO A 201 -24.92 11.25 9.37
CA PRO A 201 -23.92 11.19 8.31
C PRO A 201 -22.56 10.65 8.80
N ILE A 202 -22.12 11.07 10.00
CA ILE A 202 -20.85 10.61 10.59
C ILE A 202 -20.90 9.11 10.87
N PHE A 203 -22.02 8.60 11.38
CA PHE A 203 -22.24 7.16 11.56
C PHE A 203 -22.07 6.41 10.24
N TRP A 204 -22.79 6.83 9.18
CA TRP A 204 -22.72 6.17 7.88
C TRP A 204 -21.34 6.25 7.23
N LEU A 205 -20.66 7.38 7.36
CA LEU A 205 -19.27 7.55 6.93
C LEU A 205 -18.36 6.50 7.60
N ASN A 206 -18.49 6.32 8.91
CA ASN A 206 -17.71 5.33 9.65
C ASN A 206 -18.07 3.90 9.22
N VAL A 207 -19.36 3.55 9.13
CA VAL A 207 -19.81 2.23 8.67
C VAL A 207 -19.23 1.91 7.29
N LEU A 208 -19.36 2.84 6.35
CA LEU A 208 -18.93 2.63 4.97
C LEU A 208 -17.41 2.54 4.85
N THR A 209 -16.69 3.35 5.61
CA THR A 209 -15.22 3.28 5.72
C THR A 209 -14.77 1.90 6.17
N TRP A 210 -15.32 1.40 7.28
CA TRP A 210 -14.94 0.10 7.82
C TRP A 210 -15.38 -1.08 6.95
N LEU A 211 -16.51 -0.95 6.26
CA LEU A 211 -16.94 -1.92 5.26
C LEU A 211 -15.93 -2.03 4.12
N VAL A 212 -15.51 -0.91 3.53
CA VAL A 212 -14.53 -0.91 2.43
C VAL A 212 -13.19 -1.47 2.90
N VAL A 213 -12.68 -1.02 4.04
CA VAL A 213 -11.41 -1.50 4.59
C VAL A 213 -11.45 -3.01 4.80
N THR A 214 -12.55 -3.53 5.36
CA THR A 214 -12.73 -4.96 5.59
C THR A 214 -12.78 -5.76 4.28
N LEU A 215 -13.49 -5.27 3.26
CA LEU A 215 -13.55 -5.92 1.95
C LEU A 215 -12.17 -5.97 1.27
N ILE A 216 -11.39 -4.89 1.34
CA ILE A 216 -10.02 -4.84 0.83
C ILE A 216 -9.14 -5.83 1.61
N ALA A 217 -9.24 -5.85 2.94
CA ALA A 217 -8.45 -6.75 3.77
C ALA A 217 -8.75 -8.23 3.46
N ILE A 218 -10.03 -8.61 3.33
CA ILE A 218 -10.44 -9.97 2.94
C ILE A 218 -9.82 -10.33 1.57
N TRP A 219 -9.94 -9.43 0.60
CA TRP A 219 -9.38 -9.64 -0.73
C TRP A 219 -7.86 -9.85 -0.71
N GLN A 220 -7.12 -9.03 0.04
CA GLN A 220 -5.67 -9.15 0.20
C GLN A 220 -5.26 -10.44 0.90
N VAL A 221 -5.95 -10.80 1.99
CA VAL A 221 -5.64 -11.99 2.79
C VAL A 221 -5.90 -13.27 1.98
N VAL A 222 -7.08 -13.39 1.37
CA VAL A 222 -7.46 -14.58 0.59
C VAL A 222 -6.54 -14.75 -0.63
N GLY A 223 -6.29 -13.68 -1.39
CA GLY A 223 -5.43 -13.75 -2.56
C GLY A 223 -3.98 -14.11 -2.21
N THR A 224 -3.44 -13.55 -1.13
CA THR A 224 -2.07 -13.85 -0.69
C THR A 224 -1.95 -15.24 -0.08
N TRP A 225 -2.94 -15.69 0.68
CA TRP A 225 -2.99 -17.05 1.22
C TRP A 225 -3.00 -18.11 0.11
N ARG A 226 -3.81 -17.90 -0.93
CA ARG A 226 -3.85 -18.78 -2.12
C ARG A 226 -2.53 -18.74 -2.88
N SER A 227 -1.94 -17.55 -3.08
CA SER A 227 -0.62 -17.41 -3.71
C SER A 227 0.49 -18.16 -2.94
N ALA A 228 0.46 -18.08 -1.60
CA ALA A 228 1.38 -18.83 -0.75
C ALA A 228 1.19 -20.34 -0.88
N THR A 229 -0.05 -20.81 -0.97
CA THR A 229 -0.39 -22.24 -1.16
C THR A 229 0.14 -22.75 -2.50
N HIS A 230 -0.18 -22.07 -3.61
CA HIS A 230 0.36 -22.42 -4.94
C HIS A 230 1.89 -22.30 -5.00
N HIS A 231 2.51 -21.40 -4.23
CA HIS A 231 3.97 -21.34 -4.15
C HIS A 231 4.56 -22.54 -3.42
N ALA A 232 3.94 -23.02 -2.33
CA ALA A 232 4.36 -24.23 -1.64
C ALA A 232 4.25 -25.46 -2.54
N GLU A 233 3.12 -25.63 -3.23
CA GLU A 233 2.88 -26.74 -4.17
C GLU A 233 3.92 -26.78 -5.29
N ARG A 234 4.16 -25.63 -5.95
CA ARG A 234 5.20 -25.52 -7.00
C ARG A 234 6.60 -25.82 -6.47
N ARG A 235 6.91 -25.47 -5.22
CA ARG A 235 8.22 -25.76 -4.61
C ARG A 235 8.34 -27.23 -4.20
N ALA A 236 7.27 -27.83 -3.71
CA ALA A 236 7.21 -29.25 -3.37
C ALA A 236 7.40 -30.12 -4.61
N ALA A 237 6.76 -29.80 -5.74
CA ALA A 237 6.96 -30.50 -7.02
C ALA A 237 8.41 -30.44 -7.52
N LEU A 238 9.18 -29.44 -7.10
CA LEU A 238 10.60 -29.28 -7.43
C LEU A 238 11.55 -29.84 -6.35
N ASN A 239 11.03 -30.56 -5.34
CA ASN A 239 11.78 -31.03 -4.16
C ASN A 239 12.53 -29.92 -3.42
N ARG A 240 11.94 -28.71 -3.35
CA ARG A 240 12.52 -27.55 -2.66
C ARG A 240 11.71 -27.17 -1.43
N GLY A 241 12.39 -26.65 -0.41
CA GLY A 241 11.74 -26.18 0.82
C GLY A 241 10.68 -25.09 0.57
N ALA A 242 9.61 -25.14 1.39
CA ALA A 242 8.45 -24.24 1.38
C ALA A 242 8.46 -23.21 2.53
N PHE A 243 9.64 -22.93 3.11
CA PHE A 243 9.81 -22.04 4.27
C PHE A 243 9.09 -20.69 4.09
N TRP A 244 9.30 -20.02 2.95
CA TRP A 244 8.70 -18.72 2.66
C TRP A 244 7.17 -18.73 2.56
N SER A 245 6.57 -19.84 2.11
CA SER A 245 5.12 -19.97 2.10
C SER A 245 4.55 -20.09 3.52
N ARG A 246 5.20 -20.89 4.38
CA ARG A 246 4.80 -21.03 5.79
C ARG A 246 4.94 -19.71 6.53
N ALA A 247 6.07 -19.02 6.37
CA ALA A 247 6.29 -17.71 6.96
C ALA A 247 5.21 -16.70 6.56
N ALA A 248 4.89 -16.62 5.26
CA ALA A 248 3.84 -15.71 4.77
C ALA A 248 2.47 -16.03 5.39
N LYS A 249 2.08 -17.31 5.48
CA LYS A 249 0.81 -17.73 6.09
C LYS A 249 0.73 -17.40 7.58
N VAL A 250 1.82 -17.61 8.33
CA VAL A 250 1.88 -17.24 9.75
C VAL A 250 1.75 -15.72 9.92
N SER A 251 2.49 -14.93 9.13
CA SER A 251 2.38 -13.47 9.16
C SER A 251 0.97 -12.99 8.79
N LEU A 252 0.31 -13.60 7.80
CA LEU A 252 -1.09 -13.33 7.45
C LEU A 252 -2.03 -13.63 8.60
N GLY A 253 -1.87 -14.78 9.28
CA GLY A 253 -2.68 -15.15 10.43
C GLY A 253 -2.55 -14.14 11.58
N LEU A 254 -1.32 -13.71 11.89
CA LEU A 254 -1.07 -12.65 12.88
C LEU A 254 -1.67 -11.31 12.45
N GLY A 255 -1.60 -10.97 11.17
CA GLY A 255 -2.20 -9.77 10.62
C GLY A 255 -3.73 -9.77 10.75
N VAL A 256 -4.39 -10.89 10.47
CA VAL A 256 -5.84 -11.06 10.66
C VAL A 256 -6.21 -10.92 12.14
N LEU A 257 -5.45 -11.54 13.04
CA LEU A 257 -5.71 -11.43 14.48
C LEU A 257 -5.60 -9.98 14.96
N ARG A 258 -4.55 -9.26 14.53
CA ARG A 258 -4.40 -7.83 14.82
C ARG A 258 -5.55 -7.02 14.25
N PHE A 259 -5.93 -7.24 12.99
CA PHE A 259 -7.04 -6.53 12.35
C PHE A 259 -8.37 -6.73 13.10
N LEU A 260 -8.66 -7.95 13.55
CA LEU A 260 -9.84 -8.24 14.37
C LEU A 260 -9.78 -7.52 15.72
N SER A 261 -8.61 -7.48 16.36
CA SER A 261 -8.41 -6.71 17.60
C SER A 261 -8.65 -5.23 17.36
N ASP A 262 -8.11 -4.66 16.28
CA ASP A 262 -8.30 -3.26 15.92
C ASP A 262 -9.80 -2.97 15.68
N LEU A 263 -10.53 -3.87 15.03
CA LEU A 263 -11.98 -3.75 14.76
C LEU A 263 -12.82 -3.79 16.05
N ILE A 264 -12.48 -4.67 16.98
CA ILE A 264 -13.21 -4.79 18.26
C ILE A 264 -12.95 -3.59 19.18
N ASN A 265 -11.70 -3.11 19.23
CA ASN A 265 -11.31 -2.08 20.20
C ASN A 265 -11.44 -0.65 19.67
N GLY A 266 -11.51 -0.45 18.35
CA GLY A 266 -11.63 0.87 17.73
C GLY A 266 -13.04 1.18 17.25
N PRO A 267 -13.44 0.68 16.07
CA PRO A 267 -14.69 1.08 15.43
C PRO A 267 -15.94 0.48 16.04
N ALA A 268 -15.90 -0.70 16.62
CA ALA A 268 -17.09 -1.27 17.26
C ALA A 268 -17.66 -0.35 18.37
N PRO A 269 -16.87 0.13 19.36
CA PRO A 269 -17.38 1.08 20.36
C PRO A 269 -17.76 2.43 19.73
N GLN A 270 -16.97 2.94 18.78
CA GLN A 270 -17.26 4.21 18.11
C GLN A 270 -18.60 4.19 17.35
N LEU A 271 -18.90 3.09 16.64
CA LEU A 271 -20.16 2.90 15.94
C LEU A 271 -21.33 2.75 16.90
N ALA A 272 -21.14 2.08 18.03
CA ALA A 272 -22.18 1.98 19.07
C ALA A 272 -22.53 3.35 19.66
N GLU A 273 -21.52 4.20 19.90
CA GLU A 273 -21.72 5.57 20.39
C GLU A 273 -22.41 6.45 19.38
N LEU A 274 -21.94 6.45 18.12
CA LEU A 274 -22.58 7.21 17.04
C LEU A 274 -24.02 6.75 16.80
N TYR A 275 -24.30 5.45 16.93
CA TYR A 275 -25.66 4.92 16.85
C TYR A 275 -26.55 5.41 18.00
N ASP A 276 -26.06 5.37 19.24
CA ASP A 276 -26.78 5.86 20.41
C ASP A 276 -27.07 7.37 20.30
N MET A 277 -26.12 8.16 19.77
CA MET A 277 -26.29 9.60 19.53
C MET A 277 -27.32 9.89 18.44
N ALA A 278 -27.22 9.20 17.29
CA ALA A 278 -28.06 9.50 16.13
C ALA A 278 -29.50 8.96 16.26
N TRP A 279 -29.72 7.84 16.96
CA TRP A 279 -31.04 7.20 17.03
C TRP A 279 -31.63 7.02 18.43
N ARG A 280 -30.83 7.04 19.49
CA ARG A 280 -31.33 6.87 20.88
C ARG A 280 -31.33 8.15 21.71
N GLY A 281 -30.98 9.28 21.11
CA GLY A 281 -31.00 10.58 21.80
C GLY A 281 -30.00 10.67 22.96
N ASP A 282 -28.89 9.94 22.84
CA ASP A 282 -27.80 9.89 23.81
C ASP A 282 -28.29 9.62 25.24
N SER A 283 -28.62 8.36 25.53
CA SER A 283 -29.16 7.92 26.82
C SER A 283 -28.15 8.03 27.98
N ARG A 284 -26.87 8.28 27.68
CA ARG A 284 -25.82 8.43 28.70
C ARG A 284 -25.79 9.84 29.29
N LEU A 285 -26.28 10.83 28.54
CA LEU A 285 -26.40 12.20 29.01
C LEU A 285 -27.74 12.42 29.73
N PRO A 286 -27.74 13.04 30.94
CA PRO A 286 -28.95 13.39 31.63
C PRO A 286 -29.79 14.36 30.77
N ALA A 287 -31.11 14.29 30.91
CA ALA A 287 -32.00 15.22 30.24
C ALA A 287 -31.61 16.67 30.59
N TYR A 288 -31.63 17.56 29.61
CA TYR A 288 -31.40 18.98 29.84
C TYR A 288 -32.73 19.72 30.05
N SER A 289 -32.70 20.76 30.88
CA SER A 289 -33.74 21.77 30.96
C SER A 289 -33.17 23.12 30.54
N LEU A 290 -33.96 23.84 29.75
CA LEU A 290 -33.65 25.20 29.31
C LEU A 290 -34.46 26.18 30.14
N ARG A 291 -33.78 27.14 30.77
CA ARG A 291 -34.42 28.24 31.48
C ARG A 291 -33.95 29.56 30.88
N ALA A 292 -34.89 30.35 30.36
CA ALA A 292 -34.60 31.71 29.96
C ALA A 292 -34.34 32.57 31.21
N MET A 293 -33.29 33.37 31.17
CA MET A 293 -32.88 34.31 32.20
C MET A 293 -32.82 35.73 31.62
N ARG A 294 -32.79 36.74 32.51
CA ARG A 294 -32.63 38.16 32.16
C ARG A 294 -33.52 38.59 30.98
N ASP A 295 -34.83 38.39 31.13
CA ASP A 295 -35.84 38.76 30.13
C ASP A 295 -35.61 38.18 28.72
N GLY A 296 -34.99 36.99 28.64
CA GLY A 296 -34.77 36.27 27.38
C GLY A 296 -33.46 36.61 26.67
N THR A 297 -32.58 37.37 27.31
CA THR A 297 -31.23 37.67 26.78
C THR A 297 -30.21 36.57 27.07
N GLU A 298 -30.45 35.75 28.09
CA GLU A 298 -29.58 34.65 28.48
C GLU A 298 -30.38 33.36 28.61
N ILE A 299 -29.74 32.23 28.35
CA ILE A 299 -30.31 30.91 28.56
C ILE A 299 -29.39 30.11 29.47
N GLU A 300 -29.94 29.64 30.58
CA GLU A 300 -29.32 28.67 31.45
C GLU A 300 -29.68 27.27 30.96
N ILE A 301 -28.64 26.44 30.78
CA ILE A 301 -28.76 25.04 30.40
C ILE A 301 -28.38 24.24 31.65
N GLU A 302 -29.35 23.53 32.21
CA GLU A 302 -29.12 22.62 33.33
C GLU A 302 -29.23 21.17 32.81
N GLY A 303 -28.23 20.32 33.06
CA GLY A 303 -28.17 18.94 32.56
C GLY A 303 -27.11 18.71 31.47
N GLY A 304 -27.29 17.66 30.65
CA GLY A 304 -26.31 17.25 29.64
C GLY A 304 -26.49 17.99 28.31
N ILE A 305 -25.39 18.49 27.71
CA ILE A 305 -25.42 19.12 26.39
C ILE A 305 -25.54 18.02 25.33
N LYS A 306 -26.76 17.75 24.86
CA LYS A 306 -27.04 16.73 23.86
C LYS A 306 -26.84 17.25 22.44
N PHE A 307 -26.63 16.30 21.53
CA PHE A 307 -26.72 16.58 20.11
C PHE A 307 -28.11 17.14 19.75
N GLY A 308 -28.16 18.17 18.89
CA GLY A 308 -29.41 18.82 18.48
C GLY A 308 -29.85 20.00 19.36
N LEU A 309 -29.22 20.26 20.52
CA LEU A 309 -29.57 21.37 21.41
C LEU A 309 -29.58 22.73 20.69
N ALA A 310 -28.63 22.93 19.76
CA ALA A 310 -28.55 24.15 18.96
C ALA A 310 -29.79 24.37 18.06
N ALA A 311 -30.39 23.30 17.56
CA ALA A 311 -31.58 23.37 16.71
C ALA A 311 -32.84 23.74 17.52
N ASP A 312 -32.89 23.41 18.81
CA ASP A 312 -33.98 23.83 19.69
C ASP A 312 -34.00 25.35 19.90
N PHE A 313 -32.84 26.02 19.77
CA PHE A 313 -32.76 27.48 19.86
C PHE A 313 -33.22 28.20 18.59
N THR A 314 -33.09 27.59 17.41
CA THR A 314 -33.44 28.26 16.14
C THR A 314 -34.95 28.28 15.89
N TRP A 315 -35.72 27.31 16.40
CA TRP A 315 -37.18 27.29 16.27
C TRP A 315 -37.90 28.30 17.17
N ARG A 316 -37.31 28.68 18.32
CA ARG A 316 -37.90 29.59 19.31
C ARG A 316 -37.58 31.08 19.08
N ARG A 317 -37.22 31.50 17.87
CA ARG A 317 -37.29 32.94 17.58
C ARG A 317 -38.74 33.39 17.80
N PRO A 318 -38.97 34.42 18.63
CA PRO A 318 -40.30 35.00 18.76
C PRO A 318 -40.80 35.32 17.35
N ILE A 319 -42.02 34.89 17.03
CA ILE A 319 -42.73 35.45 15.88
C ILE A 319 -42.95 36.91 16.26
N ASP A 320 -42.05 37.77 15.81
CA ASP A 320 -42.22 39.21 15.90
C ASP A 320 -43.49 39.56 15.12
N GLY A 321 -44.51 40.03 15.84
CA GLY A 321 -45.66 40.69 15.24
C GLY A 321 -47.01 40.03 15.51
N ASP A 322 -47.47 40.06 16.76
CA ASP A 322 -48.87 40.41 16.99
C ASP A 322 -48.93 41.62 17.93
N THR A 323 -48.36 42.73 17.46
CA THR A 323 -48.72 44.08 17.92
C THR A 323 -49.94 44.57 17.16
N THR A 324 -51.01 43.77 17.13
CA THR A 324 -52.32 44.20 16.65
C THR A 324 -53.39 43.73 17.60
N SER A 325 -53.72 44.57 18.59
CA SER A 325 -55.05 45.16 18.81
C SER A 325 -55.38 45.45 20.29
N GLN A 326 -55.57 46.75 20.51
CA GLN A 326 -56.56 47.46 21.35
C GLN A 326 -56.69 47.16 22.84
#